data_AF-X1DG71-F1
#
_entry.id   AF-X1DG71-F1
#
_cell.length_a   1.000
_cell.length_b   1.000
_cell.length_c   1.000
_cell.angle_alpha   90.00
_cell.angle_beta   90.00
_cell.angle_gamma   90.00
#
_symmetry.space_group_name_H-M   'P 1'
#
loop_
_entity.id
_entity.type
_entity.pdbx_description
1 polymer ?
#
loop_
_entity_poly.entity_id
_entity_poly.type
_entity_poly.pdbx_seq_one_letter_code
_entity_poly.pdbx_strand_id
1 'polypeptide(L)'
;MLKPQDKIVVGVSGGKDSLALLYNLIKIQENNYHSEPITAVTIDEGIQNYRANSTNNAIEFCKKYSIEHIIVSFKEKTGKSLDEIVDLKNNTAEHKYACNFCATLRRRLLNETAKELGADVLAMGHNLTDMAETFLMNVLFKRFKLIANQYIFKEERKEIKKYFVKRITPLMKLPEEEIFLYS
;
A
#
# COMPACT_ATOMS: atom_id res chain seq x y z
N MET A 1 -6.05 14.25 7.68
CA MET A 1 -5.27 12.99 7.56
C MET A 1 -3.78 13.23 7.70
N LEU A 2 -3.27 14.34 7.12
CA LEU A 2 -1.88 14.79 7.16
C LEU A 2 -1.72 16.07 7.98
N LYS A 3 -0.51 16.37 8.44
CA LYS A 3 -0.08 17.63 9.05
C LYS A 3 1.04 18.30 8.24
N PRO A 4 1.27 19.62 8.38
CA PRO A 4 2.22 20.39 7.55
C PRO A 4 3.71 19.97 7.58
N GLN A 5 4.10 18.96 8.35
CA GLN A 5 5.49 18.48 8.48
C GLN A 5 5.56 16.95 8.59
N ASP A 6 4.45 16.24 8.30
CA ASP A 6 4.46 14.78 8.36
C ASP A 6 5.43 14.23 7.30
N LYS A 7 6.29 13.28 7.68
CA LYS A 7 7.06 12.50 6.73
C LYS A 7 6.18 11.43 6.09
N ILE A 8 5.91 11.56 4.79
CA ILE A 8 4.94 10.74 4.06
C ILE A 8 5.66 9.67 3.23
N VAL A 9 5.32 8.41 3.49
CA VAL A 9 5.65 7.29 2.61
C VAL A 9 4.40 6.85 1.86
N VAL A 10 4.50 6.64 0.55
CA VAL A 10 3.39 6.20 -0.29
C VAL A 10 3.66 4.78 -0.78
N GLY A 11 2.72 3.86 -0.54
CA GLY A 11 2.76 2.52 -1.12
C GLY A 11 2.33 2.55 -2.59
N VAL A 12 3.25 2.28 -3.51
CA VAL A 12 3.02 2.38 -4.96
C VAL A 12 3.08 0.99 -5.60
N SER A 13 1.99 0.56 -6.24
CA SER A 13 1.95 -0.68 -7.02
C SER A 13 2.24 -0.45 -8.50
N GLY A 14 2.17 0.80 -8.97
CA GLY A 14 2.27 1.17 -10.38
C GLY A 14 0.94 1.10 -11.13
N GLY A 15 -0.16 0.82 -10.43
CA GLY A 15 -1.52 0.95 -10.95
C GLY A 15 -2.03 2.39 -10.84
N LYS A 16 -3.11 2.68 -11.59
CA LYS A 16 -3.75 3.99 -11.69
C LYS A 16 -4.01 4.64 -10.34
N ASP A 17 -4.57 3.90 -9.38
CA ASP A 17 -4.98 4.46 -8.08
C ASP A 17 -3.77 4.90 -7.26
N SER A 18 -2.69 4.09 -7.27
CA SER A 18 -1.47 4.40 -6.53
C SER A 18 -0.68 5.57 -7.14
N LEU A 19 -0.67 5.68 -8.48
CA LEU A 19 -0.01 6.78 -9.19
C LEU A 19 -0.82 8.07 -9.10
N ALA A 20 -2.14 8.01 -9.22
CA ALA A 20 -3.02 9.15 -9.02
C ALA A 20 -2.90 9.70 -7.59
N LEU A 21 -2.83 8.83 -6.57
CA LEU A 21 -2.56 9.24 -5.20
C LEU A 21 -1.20 9.95 -5.09
N LEU A 22 -0.14 9.33 -5.61
CA LEU A 22 1.21 9.90 -5.54
C LEU A 22 1.26 11.28 -6.21
N TYR A 23 0.70 11.41 -7.42
CA TYR A 23 0.62 12.69 -8.13
C TYR A 23 -0.06 13.78 -7.29
N ASN A 24 -1.23 13.48 -6.73
CA ASN A 24 -1.98 14.45 -5.94
C ASN A 24 -1.23 14.87 -4.68
N LEU A 25 -0.55 13.94 -4.01
CA LEU A 25 0.28 14.27 -2.85
C LEU A 25 1.47 15.16 -3.22
N ILE A 26 2.11 14.92 -4.37
CA ILE A 26 3.17 15.79 -4.90
C ILE A 26 2.62 17.20 -5.14
N LYS A 27 1.46 17.34 -5.80
CA LYS A 27 0.84 18.64 -6.04
C LYS A 27 0.42 19.37 -4.77
N ILE A 28 -0.03 18.65 -3.75
CA ILE A 28 -0.31 19.24 -2.44
C ILE A 28 0.99 19.70 -1.77
N GLN A 29 2.06 18.91 -1.89
CA GLN A 29 3.38 19.23 -1.34
C GLN A 29 3.99 20.47 -1.98
N GLU A 30 3.95 20.58 -3.31
CA GLU A 30 4.45 21.75 -4.06
C GLU A 30 3.77 23.05 -3.60
N ASN A 31 2.50 22.99 -3.19
CA ASN A 31 1.74 24.15 -2.71
C ASN A 31 1.95 24.45 -1.22
N ASN A 32 2.64 23.58 -0.47
CA ASN A 32 2.81 23.72 0.98
C ASN A 32 4.31 23.76 1.35
N TYR A 33 4.83 24.98 1.52
CA TYR A 33 6.27 25.31 1.56
C TYR A 33 7.12 24.71 2.71
N HIS A 34 6.62 23.73 3.47
CA HIS A 34 7.30 23.19 4.66
C HIS A 34 7.21 21.67 4.85
N SER A 35 6.67 20.94 3.88
CA SER A 35 6.57 19.47 3.96
C SER A 35 7.85 18.75 3.51
N GLU A 36 8.29 17.77 4.29
CA GLU A 36 9.36 16.83 3.96
C GLU A 36 9.09 16.08 2.63
N PRO A 37 10.12 15.81 1.81
CA PRO A 37 9.97 15.05 0.55
C PRO A 37 9.19 13.75 0.72
N ILE A 38 8.26 13.49 -0.20
CA ILE A 38 7.55 12.21 -0.25
C ILE A 38 8.51 11.11 -0.73
N THR A 39 8.48 9.95 -0.08
CA THR A 39 9.17 8.74 -0.54
C THR A 39 8.15 7.70 -1.02
N ALA A 40 8.35 7.16 -2.22
CA ALA A 40 7.54 6.08 -2.78
C ALA A 40 8.16 4.72 -2.44
N VAL A 41 7.33 3.75 -2.04
CA VAL A 41 7.76 2.39 -1.74
C VAL A 41 6.95 1.39 -2.57
N THR A 42 7.65 0.55 -3.33
CA THR A 42 7.06 -0.58 -4.07
C THR A 42 7.55 -1.88 -3.48
N ILE A 43 6.64 -2.83 -3.34
CA ILE A 43 6.98 -4.19 -2.90
C ILE A 43 7.02 -5.09 -4.12
N ASP A 44 8.17 -5.70 -4.37
CA ASP A 44 8.35 -6.72 -5.38
C ASP A 44 8.14 -8.11 -4.77
N GLU A 45 7.03 -8.75 -5.12
CA GLU A 45 6.70 -10.09 -4.62
C GLU A 45 7.42 -11.21 -5.36
N GLY A 46 8.13 -10.90 -6.45
CA GLY A 46 8.85 -11.87 -7.26
C GLY A 46 7.95 -12.78 -8.10
N ILE A 47 6.76 -12.31 -8.49
CA ILE A 47 5.84 -13.04 -9.39
C ILE A 47 6.34 -12.88 -10.83
N GLN A 48 6.79 -13.97 -11.45
CA GLN A 48 7.29 -13.92 -12.82
C GLN A 48 6.22 -13.42 -13.82
N ASN A 49 6.64 -12.58 -14.77
CA ASN A 49 5.86 -12.07 -15.93
C ASN A 49 4.60 -11.22 -15.66
N TYR A 50 4.10 -11.10 -14.43
CA TYR A 50 2.86 -10.36 -14.16
C TYR A 50 3.08 -8.89 -13.73
N ARG A 51 4.26 -8.56 -13.19
CA ARG A 51 4.51 -7.24 -12.55
C ARG A 51 5.58 -6.36 -13.17
N ALA A 52 6.29 -6.83 -14.19
CA ALA A 52 7.34 -6.03 -14.82
C ALA A 52 6.80 -4.67 -15.31
N ASN A 53 5.63 -4.65 -15.94
CA ASN A 53 5.03 -3.43 -16.47
C ASN A 53 4.58 -2.47 -15.35
N SER A 54 3.93 -2.95 -14.29
CA SER A 54 3.47 -2.07 -13.21
C SER A 54 4.64 -1.47 -12.42
N THR A 55 5.66 -2.28 -12.10
CA THR A 55 6.85 -1.77 -11.41
C THR A 55 7.60 -0.77 -12.28
N ASN A 56 7.72 -1.02 -13.59
CA ASN A 56 8.32 -0.06 -14.52
C ASN A 56 7.54 1.26 -14.56
N ASN A 57 6.21 1.22 -14.61
CA ASN A 57 5.39 2.44 -14.55
C ASN A 57 5.66 3.24 -13.27
N ALA A 58 5.78 2.57 -12.12
CA ALA A 58 6.12 3.23 -10.86
C ALA A 58 7.52 3.87 -10.91
N ILE A 59 8.51 3.16 -11.45
CA ILE A 59 9.89 3.66 -11.61
C ILE A 59 9.93 4.89 -12.53
N GLU A 60 9.30 4.81 -13.70
CA GLU A 60 9.24 5.91 -14.66
C GLU A 60 8.52 7.13 -14.10
N PHE A 61 7.41 6.91 -13.41
CA PHE A 61 6.66 7.98 -12.76
C PHE A 61 7.51 8.66 -11.68
N CYS A 62 8.16 7.90 -10.80
CA CYS A 62 9.00 8.48 -9.74
C CYS A 62 10.21 9.23 -10.33
N LYS A 63 10.83 8.70 -11.40
CA LYS A 63 11.91 9.41 -12.12
C LYS A 63 11.41 10.73 -12.71
N LYS A 64 10.24 10.75 -13.35
CA LYS A 64 9.64 11.94 -13.98
C LYS A 64 9.40 13.07 -12.98
N TYR A 65 8.98 12.74 -11.75
CA TYR A 65 8.68 13.72 -10.70
C TYR A 65 9.81 13.86 -9.66
N SER A 66 10.99 13.28 -9.92
CA SER A 66 12.15 13.32 -9.02
C SER A 66 11.84 12.87 -7.58
N ILE A 67 11.03 11.82 -7.45
CA ILE A 67 10.64 11.22 -6.17
C ILE A 67 11.57 10.07 -5.82
N GLU A 68 12.01 10.02 -4.57
CA GLU A 68 12.76 8.88 -4.05
C GLU A 68 11.88 7.62 -4.11
N HIS A 69 12.36 6.60 -4.81
CA HIS A 69 11.63 5.35 -5.01
C HIS A 69 12.43 4.16 -4.47
N ILE A 70 11.87 3.49 -3.47
CA ILE A 70 12.46 2.33 -2.83
C ILE A 70 11.67 1.08 -3.24
N ILE A 71 12.39 0.10 -3.79
CA ILE A 71 11.82 -1.19 -4.14
C ILE A 71 12.30 -2.21 -3.12
N VAL A 72 11.37 -2.92 -2.47
CA VAL A 72 11.67 -3.93 -1.46
C VAL A 72 11.23 -5.30 -1.97
N SER A 73 12.18 -6.22 -2.10
CA SER A 73 11.88 -7.57 -2.57
C SER A 73 11.46 -8.51 -1.44
N PHE A 74 10.43 -9.32 -1.69
CA PHE A 74 10.05 -10.44 -0.82
C PHE A 74 11.21 -11.40 -0.60
N LYS A 75 11.97 -11.69 -1.65
CA LYS A 75 13.07 -12.66 -1.61
C LYS A 75 14.18 -12.19 -0.67
N GLU A 76 14.52 -10.90 -0.69
CA GLU A 76 15.55 -10.33 0.17
C GLU A 76 15.16 -10.34 1.65
N LYS A 77 13.90 -10.02 1.97
CA LYS A 77 13.44 -9.91 3.36
C LYS A 77 12.99 -11.24 3.97
N THR A 78 12.52 -12.20 3.17
CA THR A 78 11.97 -13.48 3.67
C THR A 78 12.81 -14.70 3.28
N GLY A 79 13.83 -14.52 2.43
CA GLY A 79 14.66 -15.60 1.89
C GLY A 79 13.98 -16.43 0.79
N LYS A 80 12.72 -16.16 0.46
CA LYS A 80 11.93 -16.89 -0.55
C LYS A 80 11.05 -15.95 -1.38
N SER A 81 10.82 -16.25 -2.65
CA SER A 81 9.82 -15.56 -3.48
C SER A 81 8.39 -16.03 -3.15
N LEU A 82 7.38 -15.30 -3.61
CA LEU A 82 5.99 -15.78 -3.49
C LEU A 82 5.80 -17.12 -4.22
N ASP A 83 6.38 -17.26 -5.41
CA ASP A 83 6.30 -18.49 -6.22
C ASP A 83 6.90 -19.68 -5.45
N GLU A 84 8.05 -19.51 -4.80
CA GLU A 84 8.67 -20.55 -3.96
C GLU A 84 7.82 -20.90 -2.73
N ILE A 85 7.14 -19.92 -2.11
CA ILE A 85 6.22 -20.15 -0.98
C ILE A 85 4.98 -20.92 -1.43
N VAL A 86 4.46 -20.61 -2.62
CA VAL A 86 3.30 -21.28 -3.22
C VAL A 86 3.66 -22.70 -3.63
N ASP A 87 4.84 -22.90 -4.23
CA ASP A 87 5.32 -24.21 -4.69
C ASP A 87 5.59 -25.18 -3.55
N LEU A 88 6.15 -24.71 -2.44
CA LEU A 88 6.31 -25.51 -1.21
C LEU A 88 4.99 -26.00 -0.63
N LYS A 89 3.87 -25.37 -1.01
CA LYS A 89 2.53 -25.68 -0.54
C LYS A 89 1.66 -26.34 -1.61
N ASN A 90 2.19 -26.59 -2.81
CA ASN A 90 1.53 -27.40 -3.84
C ASN A 90 1.16 -28.75 -3.21
N ASN A 91 -0.14 -29.04 -3.09
CA ASN A 91 -0.77 -30.19 -2.40
C ASN A 91 -1.23 -30.00 -0.94
N THR A 92 -1.21 -28.79 -0.38
CA THR A 92 -1.87 -28.49 0.90
C THR A 92 -3.17 -27.70 0.70
N ALA A 93 -4.15 -27.86 1.60
CA ALA A 93 -5.37 -27.05 1.60
C ALA A 93 -5.07 -25.53 1.69
N GLU A 94 -3.88 -25.18 2.17
CA GLU A 94 -3.40 -23.80 2.30
C GLU A 94 -2.94 -23.15 1.00
N HIS A 95 -2.75 -23.94 -0.07
CA HIS A 95 -2.41 -23.42 -1.41
C HIS A 95 -3.47 -22.43 -1.92
N LYS A 96 -4.75 -22.61 -1.55
CA LYS A 96 -5.85 -21.68 -1.86
C LYS A 96 -5.72 -20.30 -1.21
N TYR A 97 -4.73 -20.07 -0.33
CA TYR A 97 -4.54 -18.81 0.39
C TYR A 97 -3.27 -18.05 0.01
N ALA A 98 -2.63 -18.36 -1.12
CA ALA A 98 -1.45 -17.63 -1.62
C ALA A 98 -1.63 -16.09 -1.57
N CYS A 99 -2.79 -15.59 -1.98
CA CYS A 99 -3.14 -14.17 -1.93
C CYS A 99 -3.19 -13.60 -0.51
N ASN A 100 -3.60 -14.37 0.50
CA ASN A 100 -3.63 -13.93 1.90
C ASN A 100 -2.21 -13.78 2.46
N PHE A 101 -1.31 -14.70 2.12
CA PHE A 101 0.10 -14.61 2.51
C PHE A 101 0.76 -13.39 1.86
N CYS A 102 0.58 -13.23 0.54
CA CYS A 102 1.07 -12.07 -0.20
C CYS A 102 0.59 -10.76 0.41
N ALA A 103 -0.73 -10.62 0.65
CA ALA A 103 -1.31 -9.40 1.21
C ALA A 103 -0.84 -9.11 2.64
N THR A 104 -0.59 -10.15 3.45
CA THR A 104 -0.11 -10.01 4.83
C THR A 104 1.36 -9.60 4.85
N LEU A 105 2.21 -10.26 4.06
CA LEU A 105 3.62 -9.91 3.93
C LEU A 105 3.80 -8.52 3.34
N ARG A 106 3.05 -8.15 2.29
CA ARG A 106 3.10 -6.81 1.70
C ARG A 106 2.79 -5.72 2.73
N ARG A 107 1.72 -5.91 3.53
CA ARG A 107 1.36 -4.97 4.61
C ARG A 107 2.44 -4.87 5.68
N ARG A 108 3.06 -5.99 6.04
CA ARG A 108 4.16 -6.04 7.01
C ARG A 108 5.38 -5.28 6.48
N LEU A 109 5.85 -5.60 5.28
CA LEU A 109 7.03 -4.98 4.69
C LEU A 109 6.83 -3.47 4.46
N LEU A 110 5.67 -3.05 3.96
CA LEU A 110 5.37 -1.62 3.83
C LEU A 110 5.46 -0.89 5.17
N ASN A 111 4.94 -1.49 6.24
CA ASN A 111 5.01 -0.88 7.57
C ASN A 111 6.44 -0.86 8.13
N GLU A 112 7.19 -1.95 7.97
CA GLU A 112 8.59 -2.04 8.39
C GLU A 112 9.45 -1.00 7.65
N THR A 113 9.35 -0.94 6.31
CA THR A 113 10.07 0.03 5.49
C THR A 113 9.66 1.47 5.82
N ALA A 114 8.36 1.76 5.95
CA ALA A 114 7.92 3.09 6.35
C ALA A 114 8.49 3.50 7.72
N LYS A 115 8.60 2.54 8.66
CA LYS A 115 9.19 2.78 9.97
C LYS A 115 10.71 2.97 9.92
N GLU A 116 11.42 2.16 9.13
CA GLU A 116 12.87 2.31 8.87
C GLU A 116 13.18 3.69 8.30
N LEU A 117 12.30 4.23 7.47
CA LEU A 117 12.39 5.58 6.91
C LEU A 117 11.96 6.70 7.87
N GLY A 118 11.46 6.35 9.07
CA GLY A 118 10.97 7.34 10.03
C GLY A 118 9.68 8.05 9.60
N ALA A 119 8.83 7.40 8.81
CA ALA A 119 7.58 7.98 8.33
C ALA A 119 6.57 8.19 9.47
N ASP A 120 5.92 9.34 9.47
CA ASP A 120 4.75 9.61 10.31
C ASP A 120 3.51 8.94 9.72
N VAL A 121 3.43 8.90 8.39
CA VAL A 121 2.26 8.47 7.65
C VAL A 121 2.62 7.55 6.48
N LEU A 122 1.89 6.44 6.37
CA LEU A 122 1.88 5.53 5.22
C LEU A 122 0.58 5.72 4.42
N ALA A 123 0.66 6.27 3.22
CA ALA A 123 -0.49 6.46 2.34
C ALA A 123 -0.69 5.28 1.38
N MET A 124 -1.95 4.85 1.21
CA MET A 124 -2.35 3.74 0.35
C MET A 124 -3.42 4.21 -0.65
N GLY A 125 -3.31 3.76 -1.90
CA GLY A 125 -4.24 4.10 -2.99
C GLY A 125 -5.53 3.28 -3.02
N HIS A 126 -6.13 2.92 -1.87
CA HIS A 126 -7.43 2.24 -1.89
C HIS A 126 -8.56 3.25 -2.12
N ASN A 127 -9.46 2.91 -3.05
CA ASN A 127 -10.57 3.76 -3.47
C ASN A 127 -11.89 3.35 -2.78
N LEU A 128 -12.99 4.06 -3.06
CA LEU A 128 -14.31 3.77 -2.47
C LEU A 128 -14.81 2.36 -2.83
N THR A 129 -14.60 1.93 -4.07
CA THR A 129 -15.00 0.61 -4.57
C THR A 129 -14.29 -0.50 -3.79
N ASP A 130 -12.96 -0.41 -3.62
CA ASP A 130 -12.17 -1.36 -2.82
C ASP A 130 -12.70 -1.48 -1.38
N MET A 131 -13.04 -0.35 -0.78
CA MET A 131 -13.52 -0.28 0.59
C MET A 131 -14.92 -0.89 0.71
N ALA A 132 -15.80 -0.61 -0.24
CA ALA A 132 -17.14 -1.17 -0.31
C ALA A 132 -17.13 -2.70 -0.54
N GLU A 133 -16.32 -3.18 -1.48
CA GLU A 133 -16.13 -4.61 -1.74
C GLU A 133 -15.60 -5.34 -0.51
N THR A 134 -14.56 -4.78 0.13
CA THR A 134 -13.97 -5.37 1.34
C THR A 134 -15.00 -5.42 2.47
N PHE A 135 -15.80 -4.36 2.65
CA PHE A 135 -16.86 -4.33 3.65
C PHE A 135 -17.93 -5.38 3.35
N LEU A 136 -18.46 -5.43 2.13
CA LEU A 136 -19.50 -6.37 1.72
C LEU A 136 -19.02 -7.82 1.86
N MET A 137 -17.81 -8.14 1.40
CA MET A 137 -17.20 -9.45 1.59
C MET A 137 -17.19 -9.84 3.07
N ASN A 138 -16.75 -8.94 3.96
CA ASN A 138 -16.70 -9.25 5.39
C ASN A 138 -18.09 -9.43 6.01
N VAL A 139 -19.11 -8.72 5.54
CA VAL A 139 -20.51 -8.91 5.96
C VAL A 139 -21.01 -10.30 5.53
N LEU A 140 -20.84 -10.65 4.24
CA LEU A 140 -21.31 -11.91 3.67
C LEU A 140 -20.67 -13.13 4.35
N PHE A 141 -19.38 -13.04 4.68
CA PHE A 141 -18.67 -14.10 5.41
C PHE A 141 -18.79 -14.00 6.94
N LYS A 142 -19.65 -13.13 7.49
CA LYS A 142 -19.87 -12.93 8.93
C LYS A 142 -18.58 -12.62 9.71
N ARG A 143 -17.64 -11.90 9.09
CA ARG A 143 -16.33 -11.55 9.65
C ARG A 143 -16.37 -10.23 10.42
N PHE A 144 -17.29 -10.10 11.38
CA PHE A 144 -17.54 -8.85 12.11
C PHE A 144 -16.30 -8.28 12.83
N LYS A 145 -15.41 -9.15 13.33
CA LYS A 145 -14.13 -8.73 13.91
C LYS A 145 -13.23 -8.02 12.90
N LEU A 146 -13.26 -8.40 11.62
CA LEU A 146 -12.48 -7.72 10.59
C LEU A 146 -13.10 -6.36 10.24
N ILE A 147 -14.43 -6.27 10.22
CA ILE A 147 -15.15 -4.99 10.02
C ILE A 147 -14.77 -3.99 11.12
N ALA A 148 -14.83 -4.40 12.39
CA ALA A 148 -14.44 -3.55 13.52
C ALA A 148 -12.95 -3.12 13.47
N ASN A 149 -12.11 -3.89 12.79
CA ASN A 149 -10.68 -3.59 12.60
C ASN A 149 -10.38 -2.82 11.31
N GLN A 150 -11.39 -2.48 10.49
CA GLN A 150 -11.20 -1.64 9.31
C GLN A 150 -10.80 -0.22 9.73
N TYR A 151 -9.99 0.42 8.89
CA TYR A 151 -9.34 1.69 9.20
C TYR A 151 -10.31 2.84 9.44
N ILE A 152 -11.51 2.79 8.85
CA ILE A 152 -12.57 3.78 9.05
C ILE A 152 -13.02 3.82 10.51
N PHE A 153 -12.98 2.67 11.20
CA PHE A 153 -13.51 2.50 12.56
C PHE A 153 -12.43 2.45 13.64
N LYS A 154 -11.14 2.52 13.26
CA LYS A 154 -10.03 2.27 14.18
C LYS A 154 -9.53 3.56 14.80
N GLU A 155 -9.68 3.70 16.11
CA GLU A 155 -9.13 4.81 16.87
C GLU A 155 -7.59 4.80 16.89
N GLU A 156 -6.99 6.00 16.84
CA GLU A 156 -5.54 6.16 16.98
C GLU A 156 -5.09 5.88 18.43
N ARG A 157 -4.72 4.63 18.71
CA ARG A 157 -4.12 4.27 20.00
C ARG A 157 -2.62 4.61 20.02
N LYS A 158 -2.21 5.45 20.97
CA LYS A 158 -0.80 5.89 21.13
C LYS A 158 0.18 4.72 21.32
N GLU A 159 -0.23 3.67 22.02
CA GLU A 159 0.58 2.47 22.27
C GLU A 159 0.92 1.70 20.98
N ILE A 160 0.04 1.75 19.99
CA ILE A 160 0.19 1.04 18.71
C ILE A 160 1.19 1.78 17.79
N LYS A 161 1.33 3.11 17.94
CA LYS A 161 2.26 3.93 17.13
C LYS A 161 3.72 3.50 17.27
N LYS A 162 4.09 2.86 18.39
CA LYS A 162 5.43 2.28 18.57
C LYS A 162 5.73 1.16 17.56
N TYR A 163 4.70 0.46 17.10
CA TYR A 163 4.83 -0.72 16.25
C TYR A 163 4.37 -0.46 14.81
N PHE A 164 3.38 0.40 14.62
CA PHE A 164 2.76 0.66 13.32
C PHE A 164 2.74 2.12 12.95
N VAL A 165 3.15 2.41 11.72
CA VAL A 165 3.02 3.74 11.11
C VAL A 165 1.54 4.03 10.88
N LYS A 166 1.12 5.28 11.07
CA LYS A 166 -0.27 5.69 10.82
C LYS A 166 -0.57 5.51 9.34
N ARG A 167 -1.56 4.68 9.02
CA ARG A 167 -1.97 4.45 7.63
C ARG A 167 -3.15 5.31 7.24
N ILE A 168 -3.10 5.88 6.04
CA ILE A 168 -4.19 6.69 5.47
C ILE A 168 -4.58 6.19 4.09
N THR A 169 -5.83 6.40 3.71
CA THR A 169 -6.40 6.06 2.39
C THR A 169 -7.12 7.29 1.81
N PRO A 170 -6.41 8.25 1.21
CA PRO A 170 -7.02 9.51 0.79
C PRO A 170 -8.10 9.35 -0.28
N LEU A 171 -8.00 8.31 -1.12
CA LEU A 171 -8.95 8.03 -2.19
C LEU A 171 -10.22 7.29 -1.73
N MET A 172 -10.38 7.00 -0.43
CA MET A 172 -11.48 6.16 0.10
C MET A 172 -12.90 6.68 -0.17
N LYS A 173 -13.05 7.91 -0.66
CA LYS A 173 -14.34 8.54 -0.98
C LYS A 173 -14.59 8.66 -2.49
N LEU A 174 -13.63 8.27 -3.31
CA LEU A 174 -13.70 8.38 -4.76
C LEU A 174 -13.97 7.00 -5.37
N PRO A 175 -15.02 6.84 -6.19
CA PRO A 175 -15.24 5.64 -6.98
C PRO A 175 -14.06 5.34 -7.90
N GLU A 176 -13.87 4.07 -8.25
CA GLU A 176 -12.82 3.65 -9.18
C GLU A 176 -12.95 4.34 -10.55
N GLU A 177 -14.17 4.59 -11.01
CA GLU A 177 -14.48 5.22 -12.29
C GLU A 177 -13.98 6.67 -12.35
N GLU A 178 -14.09 7.41 -11.25
CA GLU A 178 -13.58 8.79 -11.17
C GLU A 178 -12.05 8.82 -11.19
N ILE A 179 -11.41 7.86 -10.53
CA ILE A 179 -9.94 7.74 -10.53
C ILE A 179 -9.45 7.33 -11.91
N PHE A 180 -10.16 6.43 -12.60
CA PHE A 180 -9.86 6.03 -13.96
C PHE A 180 -9.99 7.20 -14.95
N LEU A 181 -11.04 8.02 -14.81
CA LEU A 181 -11.20 9.22 -15.64
C LEU A 181 -10.09 10.26 -15.41
N TYR A 182 -9.56 10.32 -14.18
CA TYR A 182 -8.48 11.22 -13.81
C TYR A 182 -7.10 10.78 -14.33
N SER A 183 -6.85 9.47 -14.42
CA SER A 183 -5.54 8.86 -14.72
C SER A 183 -5.27 8.67 -16.20
#